data_AF-A0AAE3P5E6-F1
#
_entry.id   AF-A0AAE3P5E6-F1
#
_cell.length_a   1.000
_cell.length_b   1.000
_cell.length_c   1.000
_cell.angle_alpha   90.00
_cell.angle_beta   90.00
_cell.angle_gamma   90.00
#
_symmetry.space_group_name_H-M   'P 1'
#
loop_
_entity.id
_entity.type
_entity.pdbx_description
1 polymer ?
#
loop_
_entity_poly.entity_id
_entity_poly.type
_entity_poly.pdbx_seq_one_letter_code
_entity_poly.pdbx_strand_id
1 'polypeptide(L)'
;MRTLNKLIDFVLKREKSEGGFGATPFLPATIEDTYYAVKILYLCNYSPNKNLLKKFLVRQNILELYIKPFAKYFKLLNYLNLLNTFPQPIINICKNNLKISFYKNLTNLETFFGNI
;
A
#
# COMPACT_ATOMS: atom_id res chain seq x y z
N MET A 1 24.12 -10.74 -0.23
CA MET A 1 23.34 -11.07 0.99
C MET A 1 23.40 -9.98 2.07
N ARG A 2 24.56 -9.52 2.54
CA ARG A 2 24.67 -8.56 3.67
C ARG A 2 23.88 -7.25 3.52
N THR A 3 23.82 -6.69 2.31
CA THR A 3 23.07 -5.44 2.04
C THR A 3 21.55 -5.64 2.11
N LEU A 4 21.06 -6.81 1.66
CA LEU A 4 19.62 -7.12 1.68
C LEU A 4 19.10 -7.24 3.11
N ASN A 5 19.85 -7.91 3.99
CA ASN A 5 19.49 -8.02 5.40
C ASN A 5 19.45 -6.64 6.07
N LYS A 6 20.43 -5.77 5.80
CA LYS A 6 20.42 -4.38 6.30
C LYS A 6 19.20 -3.58 5.81
N LEU A 7 18.76 -3.80 4.56
CA LEU A 7 17.55 -3.17 4.02
C LEU A 7 16.30 -3.68 4.72
N ILE A 8 16.18 -4.99 4.93
CA ILE A 8 15.08 -5.60 5.67
C ILE A 8 15.05 -5.03 7.09
N ASP A 9 16.18 -5.02 7.81
CA ASP A 9 16.26 -4.46 9.16
C ASP A 9 15.87 -2.97 9.21
N PHE A 10 16.29 -2.21 8.20
CA PHE A 10 15.90 -0.81 8.07
C PHE A 10 14.38 -0.66 7.92
N VAL A 11 13.73 -1.50 7.10
CA VAL A 11 12.28 -1.44 6.92
C VAL A 11 11.55 -1.92 8.18
N LEU A 12 12.00 -3.01 8.82
CA LEU A 12 11.37 -3.54 10.03
C LEU A 12 11.44 -2.58 11.22
N LYS A 13 12.49 -1.74 11.30
CA LYS A 13 12.56 -0.64 12.29
C LYS A 13 11.45 0.42 12.14
N ARG A 14 10.68 0.38 11.06
CA ARG A 14 9.53 1.27 10.81
C ARG A 14 8.19 0.61 11.10
N GLU A 15 8.15 -0.68 11.40
CA GLU A 15 6.91 -1.37 11.81
C GLU A 15 6.44 -0.81 13.15
N LYS A 16 5.13 -0.62 13.31
CA LYS A 16 4.55 -0.11 14.55
C LYS A 16 3.80 -1.19 15.32
N SER A 17 3.61 -0.95 16.61
CA SER A 17 2.95 -1.90 17.51
C SER A 17 1.50 -2.20 17.12
N GLU A 18 0.83 -1.21 16.55
CA GLU A 18 -0.51 -1.29 15.97
C GLU A 18 -0.55 -2.01 14.61
N GLY A 19 0.61 -2.43 14.11
CA GLY A 19 0.86 -2.87 12.74
C GLY A 19 1.21 -1.70 11.82
N GLY A 20 1.24 -1.96 10.51
CA GLY A 20 1.62 -0.94 9.54
C GLY A 20 3.05 -0.41 9.72
N PHE A 21 3.43 0.55 8.88
CA PHE A 21 4.75 1.17 8.89
C PHE A 21 4.63 2.69 8.79
N GLY A 22 5.58 3.41 9.40
CA GLY A 22 5.70 4.87 9.29
C GLY A 22 6.99 5.28 8.57
N ALA A 23 7.03 6.49 8.01
CA ALA A 23 8.20 7.01 7.30
C ALA A 23 9.49 7.02 8.16
N THR A 24 9.34 7.30 9.46
CA THR A 24 10.42 7.29 10.46
C THR A 24 10.04 6.46 11.69
N PRO A 25 11.01 6.08 12.55
CA PRO A 25 10.73 5.35 13.78
C PRO A 25 9.74 6.04 14.73
N PHE A 26 9.61 7.37 14.67
CA PHE A 26 8.78 8.15 15.59
C PHE A 26 7.45 8.63 15.02
N LEU A 27 7.25 8.54 13.70
CA LEU A 27 5.99 8.89 13.07
C LEU A 27 4.97 7.74 13.15
N PRO A 28 3.66 8.04 13.18
CA PRO A 28 2.62 7.00 13.15
C PRO A 28 2.65 6.22 11.83
N ALA A 29 2.04 5.04 11.82
CA ALA A 29 1.88 4.27 10.60
C ALA A 29 0.91 4.96 9.63
N THR A 30 1.25 4.98 8.35
CA THR A 30 0.36 5.47 7.28
C THR A 30 0.14 4.39 6.24
N ILE A 31 -0.96 4.46 5.48
CA ILE A 31 -1.22 3.54 4.37
C ILE A 31 -0.10 3.56 3.33
N GLU A 32 0.45 4.75 3.06
CA GLU A 32 1.46 4.93 2.02
C GLU A 32 2.80 4.31 2.43
N ASP A 33 3.25 4.62 3.64
CA ASP A 33 4.47 4.05 4.21
C ASP A 33 4.36 2.54 4.36
N THR A 34 3.20 2.06 4.84
CA THR A 34 2.89 0.62 4.93
C THR A 34 2.97 -0.07 3.58
N TYR A 35 2.39 0.51 2.53
CA TYR A 35 2.45 -0.05 1.20
C TYR A 35 3.88 -0.18 0.67
N TYR A 36 4.69 0.88 0.82
CA TYR A 36 6.07 0.85 0.33
C TYR A 36 6.94 -0.10 1.16
N ALA A 37 6.78 -0.14 2.48
CA ALA A 37 7.47 -1.09 3.34
C ALA A 37 7.17 -2.54 2.95
N VAL A 38 5.88 -2.90 2.82
CA VAL A 38 5.46 -4.24 2.40
C VAL A 38 5.99 -4.57 1.00
N LYS A 39 5.98 -3.61 0.08
CA LYS A 39 6.53 -3.80 -1.28
C LYS A 39 8.04 -4.04 -1.26
N ILE A 40 8.80 -3.30 -0.46
CA ILE A 40 10.25 -3.51 -0.31
C ILE A 40 10.51 -4.91 0.25
N LEU A 41 9.82 -5.28 1.35
CA LEU A 41 9.98 -6.60 1.96
C LEU A 41 9.64 -7.73 0.98
N TYR A 42 8.54 -7.59 0.22
CA TYR A 42 8.18 -8.54 -0.83
C TYR A 42 9.28 -8.71 -1.89
N LEU A 43 9.83 -7.61 -2.40
CA LEU A 43 10.94 -7.63 -3.36
C LEU A 43 12.23 -8.24 -2.77
N CYS A 44 12.36 -8.24 -1.44
CA CYS A 44 13.44 -8.89 -0.71
C CYS A 44 13.15 -10.37 -0.38
N ASN A 45 12.06 -10.95 -0.89
CA ASN A 45 11.54 -12.27 -0.52
C ASN A 45 11.31 -12.42 1.00
N TYR A 46 10.92 -11.34 1.66
CA TYR A 46 10.59 -11.31 3.09
C TYR A 46 9.09 -11.11 3.30
N SER A 47 8.49 -11.87 4.21
CA SER A 47 7.08 -11.73 4.55
C SER A 47 6.92 -11.00 5.89
N PRO A 48 6.28 -9.81 5.92
CA PRO A 48 5.98 -9.12 7.17
C PRO A 48 4.92 -9.86 7.99
N ASN A 49 4.71 -9.44 9.24
CA ASN A 49 3.68 -9.99 10.09
C ASN A 49 2.28 -9.70 9.53
N LYS A 50 1.69 -10.67 8.83
CA LYS A 50 0.38 -10.55 8.18
C LYS A 50 -0.76 -10.25 9.15
N ASN A 51 -0.68 -10.73 10.40
CA ASN A 51 -1.71 -10.50 11.40
C ASN A 51 -1.70 -9.05 11.90
N LEU A 52 -0.52 -8.49 12.16
CA LEU A 52 -0.39 -7.07 12.50
C LEU A 52 -0.81 -6.17 11.33
N LEU A 53 -0.36 -6.51 10.12
CA LEU A 53 -0.76 -5.76 8.92
C LEU A 53 -2.28 -5.78 8.71
N LYS A 54 -2.94 -6.94 8.91
CA LYS A 54 -4.40 -7.05 8.85
C LYS A 54 -5.08 -6.17 9.91
N LYS A 55 -4.61 -6.20 11.17
CA LYS A 55 -5.14 -5.34 12.25
C LYS A 55 -5.05 -3.86 11.89
N PHE A 56 -3.90 -3.44 11.37
CA PHE A 56 -3.70 -2.06 10.91
C PHE A 56 -4.72 -1.67 9.83
N LEU A 57 -4.89 -2.50 8.79
CA LEU A 57 -5.78 -2.20 7.66
C LEU A 57 -7.27 -2.17 8.01
N VAL A 58 -7.72 -3.04 8.93
CA VAL A 58 -9.14 -3.07 9.35
C VAL A 58 -9.52 -1.83 10.16
N ARG A 59 -8.57 -1.18 10.82
CA ARG A 59 -8.80 0.02 11.64
C ARG A 59 -8.83 1.34 10.85
N GLN A 60 -8.58 1.31 9.55
CA GLN A 60 -8.48 2.51 8.72
C GLN A 60 -9.86 3.01 8.33
N ASN A 61 -10.11 4.31 8.48
CA ASN A 61 -11.31 4.91 7.94
C ASN A 61 -11.15 5.15 6.43
N ILE A 62 -11.60 4.17 5.64
CA ILE A 62 -11.42 4.16 4.18
C ILE A 62 -12.10 5.36 3.50
N LEU A 63 -13.22 5.84 4.06
CA LEU A 63 -14.02 6.93 3.49
C LEU A 63 -13.32 8.30 3.60
N GLU A 64 -12.40 8.45 4.55
CA GLU A 64 -11.63 9.67 4.77
C GLU A 64 -10.30 9.68 4.00
N LEU A 65 -9.96 8.59 3.31
CA LEU A 65 -8.70 8.50 2.57
C LEU A 65 -8.74 9.30 1.27
N TYR A 66 -7.73 10.15 1.07
CA TYR A 66 -7.43 10.69 -0.25
C TYR A 66 -7.16 9.56 -1.26
N ILE A 67 -7.37 9.85 -2.55
CA ILE A 67 -7.34 8.84 -3.62
C ILE A 67 -6.02 8.06 -3.73
N LYS A 68 -4.89 8.69 -3.41
CA LYS A 68 -3.54 8.07 -3.48
C LYS A 68 -3.33 7.02 -2.37
N PRO A 69 -3.55 7.32 -1.08
CA PRO A 69 -3.63 6.31 -0.01
C PRO A 69 -4.65 5.21 -0.31
N PHE A 70 -5.84 5.58 -0.79
CA PHE A 70 -6.90 4.61 -1.10
C PHE A 70 -6.44 3.54 -2.09
N ALA A 71 -5.80 3.91 -3.20
CA ALA A 71 -5.30 2.91 -4.16
C ALA A 71 -4.25 1.95 -3.55
N LYS A 72 -3.41 2.45 -2.65
CA LYS A 72 -2.39 1.64 -1.95
C LYS A 72 -3.01 0.70 -0.91
N TYR A 73 -4.06 1.15 -0.23
CA TYR A 73 -4.86 0.33 0.68
C TYR A 73 -5.39 -0.93 -0.04
N PHE A 74 -5.97 -0.80 -1.23
CA PHE A 74 -6.46 -1.96 -1.99
C PHE A 74 -5.34 -2.91 -2.42
N LYS A 75 -4.17 -2.39 -2.79
CA LYS A 75 -3.01 -3.24 -3.10
C LYS A 75 -2.56 -4.04 -1.90
N LEU A 76 -2.60 -3.47 -0.69
CA LEU A 76 -2.30 -4.17 0.55
C LEU A 76 -3.35 -5.24 0.89
N LEU A 77 -4.63 -4.96 0.69
CA LEU A 77 -5.69 -5.96 0.84
C LEU A 77 -5.52 -7.13 -0.13
N ASN A 78 -5.16 -6.84 -1.38
CA ASN A 78 -4.86 -7.87 -2.38
C ASN A 78 -3.67 -8.73 -1.96
N TYR A 79 -2.58 -8.10 -1.48
CA TYR A 79 -1.40 -8.81 -0.97
C TYR A 79 -1.76 -9.81 0.15
N LEU A 80 -2.73 -9.48 0.99
CA LEU A 80 -3.21 -10.34 2.07
C LEU A 80 -4.33 -11.31 1.65
N ASN A 81 -4.74 -11.32 0.38
CA ASN A 81 -5.92 -12.04 -0.11
C ASN A 81 -7.21 -11.68 0.67
N LEU A 82 -7.33 -10.43 1.12
CA LEU A 82 -8.47 -9.91 1.88
C LEU A 82 -9.49 -9.16 1.03
N LEU A 83 -9.27 -8.99 -0.28
CA LEU A 83 -10.23 -8.28 -1.13
C LEU A 83 -11.62 -8.92 -1.09
N ASN A 84 -11.68 -10.25 -1.03
CA ASN A 84 -12.94 -11.01 -1.01
C ASN A 84 -13.67 -10.93 0.34
N THR A 85 -13.06 -10.32 1.38
CA THR A 85 -13.72 -10.14 2.68
C THR A 85 -14.53 -8.85 2.74
N PHE A 86 -14.48 -7.99 1.71
CA PHE A 86 -15.22 -6.74 1.67
C PHE A 86 -16.55 -6.87 0.93
N PRO A 87 -17.58 -6.08 1.29
CA PRO A 87 -18.82 -5.99 0.53
C PRO A 87 -18.57 -5.70 -0.95
N GLN A 88 -19.30 -6.40 -1.82
CA GLN A 88 -19.16 -6.29 -3.27
C GLN A 88 -19.23 -4.85 -3.84
N PRO A 89 -20.07 -3.93 -3.30
CA PRO A 89 -20.07 -2.54 -3.74
C PRO A 89 -18.71 -1.85 -3.57
N ILE A 90 -18.02 -2.10 -2.46
CA ILE A 90 -16.69 -1.56 -2.19
C ILE A 90 -15.68 -2.14 -3.18
N ILE A 91 -15.71 -3.46 -3.41
CA ILE A 91 -14.83 -4.11 -4.40
C ILE A 91 -15.00 -3.47 -5.79
N ASN A 92 -16.24 -3.19 -6.20
CA ASN A 92 -16.55 -2.60 -7.51
C ASN A 92 -16.03 -1.16 -7.65
N ILE A 93 -16.20 -0.32 -6.62
CA ILE A 93 -15.64 1.04 -6.58
C ILE A 93 -14.12 1.00 -6.81
N CYS A 94 -13.44 0.02 -6.21
CA CYS A 94 -11.99 -0.08 -6.26
C CYS A 94 -11.48 -0.53 -7.63
N LYS A 95 -12.17 -1.49 -8.25
CA LYS A 95 -11.91 -1.89 -9.64
C LYS A 95 -12.08 -0.71 -10.59
N ASN A 96 -13.13 0.08 -10.42
CA ASN A 96 -13.40 1.25 -11.25
C ASN A 96 -12.38 2.39 -11.04
N ASN A 97 -12.01 2.69 -9.78
CA ASN A 97 -11.02 3.73 -9.46
C ASN A 97 -9.59 3.36 -9.91
N LEU A 98 -9.21 2.08 -9.84
CA LEU A 98 -7.97 1.60 -10.44
C LEU A 98 -7.98 1.81 -11.95
N LYS A 99 -9.07 1.44 -12.63
CA LYS A 99 -9.25 1.65 -14.07
C LYS A 99 -9.11 3.13 -14.44
N ILE A 100 -9.79 4.03 -13.73
CA ILE A 100 -9.73 5.49 -13.94
C ILE A 100 -8.30 6.02 -13.70
N SER A 101 -7.61 5.57 -12.64
CA SER A 101 -6.22 5.96 -12.36
C SER A 101 -5.26 5.54 -13.48
N PHE A 102 -5.49 4.41 -14.14
CA PHE A 102 -4.70 4.00 -15.30
C PHE A 102 -4.97 4.91 -16.51
N TYR A 103 -6.24 5.17 -16.83
CA TYR A 103 -6.59 6.06 -17.96
C TYR A 103 -6.07 7.48 -17.77
N LYS A 104 -6.15 8.04 -16.56
CA LYS A 104 -5.64 9.39 -16.28
C LYS A 104 -4.12 9.50 -16.45
N ASN A 105 -3.38 8.43 -16.17
CA ASN A 105 -1.94 8.39 -16.40
C ASN A 105 -1.59 8.25 -17.90
N LEU A 106 -2.40 7.49 -18.67
CA LEU A 106 -2.26 7.39 -20.12
C LEU A 106 -2.49 8.73 -20.83
N THR A 107 -3.57 9.44 -20.49
CA THR A 107 -3.84 10.76 -21.07
C THR A 107 -2.76 11.79 -20.71
N ASN A 108 -2.21 11.72 -19.50
CA ASN A 108 -1.11 12.60 -19.09
C ASN A 108 0.21 12.30 -19.82
N LEU A 109 0.48 11.02 -20.14
CA LEU A 109 1.62 10.61 -20.97
C LEU A 109 1.45 11.07 -22.42
N GLU A 110 0.25 10.94 -23.00
CA GLU A 110 -0.06 11.43 -24.35
C GLU A 110 0.12 12.95 -24.47
N THR A 111 -0.30 13.73 -23.47
CA THR A 111 -0.03 15.18 -23.42
C THR A 111 1.45 15.53 -23.18
N PHE A 112 2.23 14.64 -22.57
CA PHE A 112 3.66 14.87 -22.32
C PHE A 112 4.52 14.55 -23.57
N PHE A 113 4.16 13.52 -24.34
CA PHE A 113 4.82 13.16 -25.60
C PHE A 113 4.26 13.90 -26.83
N GLY A 114 3.06 14.49 -26.74
CA GLY A 114 2.50 15.35 -27.80
C GLY A 114 2.99 16.80 -27.78
N ASN A 115 3.85 17.18 -26.82
CA ASN A 115 4.43 18.52 -26.67
C ASN A 115 5.98 18.51 -26.77
N ILE A 116 6.57 17.49 -27.38
CA ILE A 116 7.99 17.41 -27.76
C ILE A 116 8.09 17.31 -29.28
#